data_AF-A0A533VGA0-F1
#
_entry.id   AF-A0A533VGA0-F1
#
_cell.length_a   1.000
_cell.length_b   1.000
_cell.length_c   1.000
_cell.angle_alpha   90.00
_cell.angle_beta   90.00
_cell.angle_gamma   90.00
#
_symmetry.space_group_name_H-M   'P 1'
#
loop_
_entity.id
_entity.type
_entity.pdbx_description
1 polymer ?
#
loop_
_entity_poly.entity_id
_entity_poly.type
_entity_poly.pdbx_seq_one_letter_code
_entity_poly.pdbx_strand_id
1 'polypeptide(L)'
;MISSNAFAVQMTAVLSPQQDQAQPVFTANRFITLQYDQASELAKKFMKVDESLKFKANSSTPGMAALISDINQDIIKEKQSPIFIENATIDYTATLRGGSDRLAISYKVEFKPSISGFTLPNNNSGAASLVDLDWRGFSTSRPLQLQVPNVGNISINYPSSLLEIKFPEIAQQLKSSQIFKDPLFNFEDIGTPMDRWHFLFDPTGSQASTAGSGYQELGGARVVSIFSLGESSFREGVMEAKESNAKAVINGTDVNIHSSHPPPSGQIQIGGFASVSKSGNSEIAYVSENAPEGTATATGGFPIQVLGTLGGMMAAVSVFVLWKARK
;
A
#
# COMPACT_ATOMS: atom_id res chain seq x y z
N MET A 1 -19.01 -6.52 16.10
CA MET A 1 -18.07 -5.51 15.58
C MET A 1 -17.20 -6.19 14.56
N ILE A 2 -17.27 -5.80 13.29
CA ILE A 2 -16.37 -6.32 12.25
C ILE A 2 -15.04 -5.62 12.50
N SER A 3 -14.03 -6.33 13.02
CA SER A 3 -12.67 -5.83 13.02
C SER A 3 -12.23 -5.78 11.57
N SER A 4 -12.23 -4.60 10.95
CA SER A 4 -11.42 -4.43 9.74
C SER A 4 -9.99 -4.70 10.16
N ASN A 5 -9.34 -5.70 9.58
CA ASN A 5 -7.91 -5.91 9.79
C ASN A 5 -7.19 -4.63 9.35
N ALA A 6 -6.76 -3.83 10.31
CA ALA A 6 -5.84 -2.74 10.03
C ALA A 6 -4.46 -3.37 9.80
N PHE A 7 -3.73 -2.89 8.79
CA PHE A 7 -2.34 -3.28 8.48
C PHE A 7 -1.49 -2.02 8.65
N ALA A 8 -0.25 -2.11 9.16
CA ALA A 8 0.58 -0.89 9.38
C ALA A 8 0.91 -0.19 8.07
N VAL A 9 1.25 -0.99 7.07
CA VAL A 9 1.37 -0.55 5.70
C VAL A 9 0.65 -1.50 4.77
N GLN A 10 -0.02 -0.92 3.78
CA GLN A 10 -0.72 -1.65 2.73
C GLN A 10 -0.28 -1.13 1.38
N MET A 11 -0.21 -2.02 0.39
CA MET A 11 -0.09 -1.63 -1.01
C MET A 11 -1.02 -2.45 -1.89
N THR A 12 -1.73 -1.79 -2.79
CA THR A 12 -2.38 -2.45 -3.93
C THR A 12 -1.93 -1.82 -5.22
N ALA A 13 -1.55 -2.62 -6.22
CA ALA A 13 -1.12 -2.12 -7.52
C ALA A 13 -1.70 -2.98 -8.65
N VAL A 14 -2.13 -2.32 -9.73
CA VAL A 14 -2.46 -2.96 -11.00
C VAL A 14 -1.54 -2.38 -12.06
N LEU A 15 -0.69 -3.22 -12.62
CA LEU A 15 0.34 -2.86 -13.59
C LEU A 15 -0.08 -3.32 -14.98
N SER A 16 -0.03 -2.40 -15.94
CA SER A 16 -0.12 -2.70 -17.37
C SER A 16 1.26 -2.49 -18.00
N PRO A 17 2.04 -3.54 -18.24
CA PRO A 17 3.36 -3.41 -18.88
C PRO A 17 3.29 -2.84 -20.30
N GLN A 18 2.14 -2.98 -20.97
CA GLN A 18 1.94 -2.42 -22.30
C GLN A 18 1.74 -0.89 -22.26
N GLN A 19 1.01 -0.40 -21.26
CA GLN A 19 0.74 1.03 -21.11
C GLN A 19 1.82 1.76 -20.32
N ASP A 20 2.64 1.02 -19.56
CA ASP A 20 3.63 1.56 -18.62
C ASP A 20 3.03 2.62 -17.68
N GLN A 21 1.80 2.36 -17.23
CA GLN A 21 1.04 3.22 -16.33
C GLN A 21 0.37 2.40 -15.25
N ALA A 22 0.39 2.92 -14.03
CA ALA A 22 -0.29 2.33 -12.89
C ALA A 22 -0.72 3.40 -11.87
N GLN A 23 -1.73 3.08 -11.08
CA GLN A 23 -2.20 3.92 -9.96
C GLN A 23 -2.21 3.09 -8.67
N PRO A 24 -1.04 2.80 -8.09
CA PRO A 24 -1.01 2.05 -6.84
C PRO A 24 -1.62 2.86 -5.71
N VAL A 25 -2.06 2.17 -4.66
CA VAL A 25 -2.54 2.77 -3.41
C VAL A 25 -1.63 2.29 -2.29
N PHE A 26 -0.95 3.22 -1.66
CA PHE A 26 -0.13 3.01 -0.48
C PHE A 26 -0.88 3.53 0.75
N THR A 27 -1.16 2.68 1.73
CA THR A 27 -1.81 3.10 2.97
C THR A 27 -0.86 2.93 4.14
N ALA A 28 -0.60 3.99 4.89
CA ALA A 28 0.12 3.96 6.15
C ALA A 28 -0.86 4.17 7.31
N ASN A 29 -0.85 3.26 8.29
CA ASN A 29 -1.61 3.36 9.53
C ASN A 29 -0.66 3.36 10.74
N ARG A 30 -0.99 4.18 11.75
CA ARG A 30 -0.28 4.19 13.02
C ARG A 30 -1.24 4.38 14.18
N PHE A 31 -1.11 3.54 15.20
CA PHE A 31 -1.86 3.67 16.45
C PHE A 31 -0.88 3.89 17.59
N ILE A 32 -1.09 4.96 18.35
CA ILE A 32 -0.28 5.32 19.51
C ILE A 32 -1.19 5.51 20.70
N THR A 33 -0.83 4.94 21.84
CA THR A 33 -1.49 5.18 23.12
C THR A 33 -0.51 5.85 24.06
N LEU A 34 -0.90 7.00 24.62
CA LEU A 34 -0.23 7.62 25.75
C LEU A 34 -0.98 7.22 27.01
N GLN A 35 -0.36 6.42 27.87
CA GLN A 35 -0.95 5.98 29.13
C GLN A 35 -0.36 6.78 30.29
N TYR A 36 -1.23 7.32 31.14
CA TYR A 36 -0.89 8.21 32.25
C TYR A 36 -1.75 7.89 33.48
N ASP A 37 -1.32 8.39 34.64
CA ASP A 37 -2.06 8.22 35.89
C ASP A 37 -3.42 8.96 35.86
N GLN A 38 -4.46 8.33 36.42
CA GLN A 38 -5.83 8.88 36.44
C GLN A 38 -5.99 10.14 37.30
N ALA A 39 -5.14 10.32 38.30
CA ALA A 39 -5.11 11.50 39.16
C ALA A 39 -4.29 12.66 38.55
N SER A 40 -3.59 12.44 37.43
CA SER A 40 -2.74 13.45 36.80
C SER A 40 -3.51 14.61 36.17
N GLU A 41 -2.83 15.74 35.97
CA GLU A 41 -3.39 16.86 35.19
C GLU A 41 -3.61 16.48 33.71
N LEU A 42 -2.87 15.51 33.18
CA LEU A 42 -3.09 14.98 31.83
C LEU A 42 -4.44 14.27 31.72
N ALA A 43 -4.82 13.48 32.73
CA ALA A 43 -6.13 12.84 32.78
C ALA A 43 -7.25 13.88 32.73
N LYS A 44 -7.16 14.94 33.53
CA LYS A 44 -8.14 16.05 33.50
C LYS A 44 -8.19 16.75 32.14
N LYS A 45 -7.01 16.97 31.53
CA LYS A 45 -6.88 17.62 30.22
C LYS A 45 -7.47 16.79 29.08
N PHE A 46 -7.27 15.48 29.10
CA PHE A 46 -7.64 14.60 27.99
C PHE A 46 -8.98 13.88 28.18
N MET A 47 -9.58 13.85 29.36
CA MET A 47 -10.81 13.08 29.65
C MET A 47 -11.96 13.26 28.66
N LYS A 48 -12.10 14.45 28.06
CA LYS A 48 -13.16 14.79 27.10
C LYS A 48 -12.65 15.04 25.68
N VAL A 49 -11.39 14.73 25.40
CA VAL A 49 -10.80 14.98 24.09
C VAL A 49 -11.36 13.99 23.07
N ASP A 50 -12.05 14.56 22.09
CA ASP A 50 -12.54 13.89 20.90
C ASP A 50 -12.26 14.83 19.73
N GLU A 51 -11.10 14.65 19.12
CA GLU A 51 -10.64 15.50 18.02
C GLU A 51 -10.38 14.66 16.78
N SER A 52 -10.66 15.24 15.62
CA SER A 52 -10.33 14.62 14.34
C SER A 52 -9.90 15.66 13.32
N LEU A 53 -8.96 15.27 12.47
CA LEU A 53 -8.53 16.02 11.30
C LEU A 53 -8.63 15.12 10.08
N LYS A 54 -9.35 15.58 9.07
CA LYS A 54 -9.50 14.90 7.80
C LYS A 54 -9.35 15.90 6.68
N PHE A 55 -8.52 15.57 5.68
CA PHE A 55 -8.41 16.37 4.47
C PHE A 55 -8.00 15.49 3.30
N LYS A 56 -8.21 16.04 2.10
CA LYS A 56 -7.68 15.50 0.86
C LYS A 56 -6.69 16.49 0.27
N ALA A 57 -5.65 16.00 -0.34
CA ALA A 57 -4.71 16.81 -1.12
C ALA A 57 -4.50 16.20 -2.50
N ASN A 58 -4.19 17.05 -3.47
CA ASN A 58 -3.96 16.70 -4.86
C ASN A 58 -2.97 17.68 -5.49
N SER A 59 -2.82 17.66 -6.81
CA SER A 59 -1.90 18.52 -7.55
C SER A 59 -2.11 20.03 -7.34
N SER A 60 -3.30 20.49 -6.94
CA SER A 60 -3.55 21.91 -6.65
C SER A 60 -3.25 22.30 -5.20
N THR A 61 -2.94 21.34 -4.33
CA THR A 61 -2.56 21.61 -2.93
C THR A 61 -1.11 22.08 -2.86
N PRO A 62 -0.81 23.27 -2.30
CA PRO A 62 0.56 23.73 -2.19
C PRO A 62 1.40 22.76 -1.34
N GLY A 63 2.62 22.48 -1.81
CA GLY A 63 3.51 21.47 -1.24
C GLY A 63 3.45 20.10 -1.94
N MET A 64 2.38 19.78 -2.69
CA MET A 64 2.24 18.47 -3.35
C MET A 64 3.37 18.18 -4.36
N ALA A 65 3.75 19.17 -5.18
CA ALA A 65 4.83 18.99 -6.15
C ALA A 65 6.19 18.71 -5.48
N ALA A 66 6.48 19.38 -4.36
CA ALA A 66 7.70 19.15 -3.60
C ALA A 66 7.68 17.75 -2.94
N LEU A 67 6.54 17.36 -2.36
CA LEU A 67 6.33 16.01 -1.81
C LEU A 67 6.56 14.91 -2.85
N ILE A 68 6.01 15.06 -4.06
CA ILE A 68 6.21 14.09 -5.15
C ILE A 68 7.68 14.04 -5.58
N SER A 69 8.31 15.21 -5.74
CA SER A 69 9.75 15.30 -6.06
C SER A 69 10.60 14.59 -5.00
N ASP A 70 10.25 14.77 -3.74
CA ASP A 70 10.93 14.16 -2.60
C ASP A 70 10.82 12.63 -2.65
N ILE A 71 9.61 12.09 -2.82
CA ILE A 71 9.40 10.63 -2.90
C ILE A 71 10.12 10.03 -4.12
N ASN A 72 10.05 10.68 -5.29
CA ASN A 72 10.77 10.22 -6.48
C ASN A 72 12.29 10.12 -6.24
N GLN A 73 12.88 11.13 -5.59
CA GLN A 73 14.31 11.11 -5.24
C GLN A 73 14.66 9.98 -4.26
N ASP A 74 13.81 9.75 -3.26
CA ASP A 74 14.03 8.70 -2.27
C ASP A 74 13.97 7.33 -2.94
N ILE A 75 12.97 7.07 -3.80
CA ILE A 75 12.85 5.81 -4.56
C ILE A 75 14.07 5.58 -5.47
N ILE A 76 14.48 6.58 -6.25
CA ILE A 76 15.66 6.46 -7.12
C ILE A 76 16.92 6.15 -6.29
N LYS A 77 17.09 6.82 -5.15
CA LYS A 77 18.28 6.67 -4.30
C LYS A 77 18.31 5.33 -3.57
N GLU A 78 17.19 4.89 -3.03
CA GLU A 78 17.09 3.70 -2.18
C GLU A 78 16.92 2.42 -2.99
N LYS A 79 16.24 2.49 -4.14
CA LYS A 79 15.85 1.33 -4.94
C LYS A 79 16.52 1.27 -6.31
N GLN A 80 17.12 2.37 -6.77
CA GLN A 80 17.63 2.49 -8.14
C GLN A 80 16.55 2.21 -9.19
N SER A 81 15.28 2.32 -8.77
CA SER A 81 14.13 2.11 -9.63
C SER A 81 13.94 3.30 -10.56
N PRO A 82 13.69 3.07 -11.86
CA PRO A 82 13.45 4.12 -12.83
C PRO A 82 12.01 4.65 -12.82
N ILE A 83 11.16 4.21 -11.88
CA ILE A 83 9.78 4.71 -11.85
C ILE A 83 9.73 6.22 -11.63
N PHE A 84 8.66 6.81 -12.14
CA PHE A 84 8.40 8.23 -11.97
C PHE A 84 6.95 8.45 -11.57
N ILE A 85 6.77 9.16 -10.46
CA ILE A 85 5.46 9.66 -10.00
C ILE A 85 5.22 11.01 -10.67
N GLU A 86 4.23 11.08 -11.57
CA GLU A 86 3.84 12.31 -12.26
C GLU A 86 2.88 13.15 -11.42
N ASN A 87 1.91 12.49 -10.80
CA ASN A 87 0.89 13.11 -9.97
C ASN A 87 0.51 12.19 -8.82
N ALA A 88 -0.17 12.73 -7.82
CA ALA A 88 -0.70 11.95 -6.72
C ALA A 88 -1.87 12.62 -6.02
N THR A 89 -2.63 11.81 -5.30
CA THR A 89 -3.58 12.28 -4.29
C THR A 89 -3.26 11.70 -2.92
N ILE A 90 -3.68 12.42 -1.89
CA ILE A 90 -3.56 12.03 -0.48
C ILE A 90 -4.94 12.09 0.16
N ASP A 91 -5.36 11.01 0.81
CA ASP A 91 -6.43 11.05 1.80
C ASP A 91 -5.81 10.91 3.20
N TYR A 92 -5.96 11.94 4.04
CA TYR A 92 -5.37 12.00 5.36
C TYR A 92 -6.43 11.97 6.46
N THR A 93 -6.22 11.16 7.50
CA THR A 93 -7.04 11.14 8.71
C THR A 93 -6.18 11.02 9.95
N ALA A 94 -6.42 11.87 10.93
CA ALA A 94 -5.88 11.73 12.29
C ALA A 94 -7.00 11.87 13.32
N THR A 95 -6.93 11.11 14.41
CA THR A 95 -7.87 11.25 15.54
C THR A 95 -7.16 11.21 16.88
N LEU A 96 -7.73 11.93 17.86
CA LEU A 96 -7.37 11.88 19.27
C LEU A 96 -8.61 11.50 20.07
N ARG A 97 -8.49 10.46 20.89
CA ARG A 97 -9.55 9.96 21.77
C ARG A 97 -9.00 9.85 23.18
N GLY A 98 -9.37 10.78 24.03
CA GLY A 98 -8.93 10.79 25.41
C GLY A 98 -9.86 10.02 26.34
N GLY A 99 -9.33 9.65 27.50
CA GLY A 99 -10.00 8.93 28.56
C GLY A 99 -9.38 9.29 29.91
N SER A 100 -9.79 8.58 30.96
CA SER A 100 -9.30 8.85 32.32
C SER A 100 -7.85 8.41 32.53
N ASP A 101 -7.36 7.41 31.79
CA ASP A 101 -6.02 6.84 31.95
C ASP A 101 -5.18 6.84 30.67
N ARG A 102 -5.75 7.30 29.54
CA ARG A 102 -5.10 7.18 28.23
C ARG A 102 -5.56 8.20 27.21
N LEU A 103 -4.66 8.55 26.30
CA LEU A 103 -4.97 9.22 25.04
C LEU A 103 -4.62 8.27 23.89
N ALA A 104 -5.63 7.82 23.15
CA ALA A 104 -5.45 7.05 21.93
C ALA A 104 -5.34 7.98 20.72
N ILE A 105 -4.38 7.71 19.87
CA ILE A 105 -4.04 8.50 18.69
C ILE A 105 -4.00 7.56 17.50
N SER A 106 -4.69 7.91 16.42
CA SER A 106 -4.66 7.14 15.18
C SER A 106 -4.31 8.04 14.00
N TYR A 107 -3.42 7.58 13.14
CA TYR A 107 -3.09 8.20 11.86
C TYR A 107 -3.37 7.23 10.73
N LYS A 108 -3.95 7.73 9.65
CA LYS A 108 -4.10 7.04 8.37
C LYS A 108 -3.74 8.01 7.24
N VAL A 109 -2.85 7.57 6.36
CA VAL A 109 -2.51 8.28 5.12
C VAL A 109 -2.67 7.31 3.96
N GLU A 110 -3.53 7.63 3.00
CA GLU A 110 -3.59 6.92 1.72
C GLU A 110 -2.93 7.79 0.65
N PHE A 111 -1.81 7.32 0.11
CA PHE A 111 -1.09 7.92 -1.00
C PHE A 111 -1.40 7.16 -2.28
N LYS A 112 -1.94 7.88 -3.27
CA LYS A 112 -2.43 7.34 -4.54
C LYS A 112 -1.71 8.03 -5.69
N PRO A 113 -0.45 7.64 -5.98
CA PRO A 113 0.29 8.20 -7.10
C PRO A 113 -0.19 7.62 -8.43
N SER A 114 0.03 8.35 -9.52
CA SER A 114 0.15 7.76 -10.86
C SER A 114 1.62 7.58 -11.19
N ILE A 115 2.02 6.36 -11.53
CA ILE A 115 3.40 5.99 -11.82
C ILE A 115 3.55 5.50 -13.26
N SER A 116 4.74 5.73 -13.81
CA SER A 116 5.24 5.16 -15.07
C SER A 116 6.72 4.78 -14.92
N GLY A 117 7.34 4.25 -15.98
CA GLY A 117 8.75 3.90 -15.99
C GLY A 117 9.08 2.56 -15.31
N PHE A 118 8.07 1.78 -14.92
CA PHE A 118 8.30 0.44 -14.37
C PHE A 118 8.54 -0.60 -15.46
N THR A 119 8.20 -0.31 -16.72
CA THR A 119 8.51 -1.17 -17.87
C THR A 119 9.89 -0.81 -18.42
N LEU A 120 10.85 -1.71 -18.26
CA LEU A 120 12.23 -1.49 -18.64
C LEU A 120 12.43 -1.67 -20.16
N PRO A 121 13.32 -0.87 -20.80
CA PRO A 121 13.64 -1.04 -22.20
C PRO A 121 14.12 -2.46 -22.51
N ASN A 122 13.50 -3.10 -23.50
CA ASN A 122 13.94 -4.39 -24.02
C ASN A 122 14.29 -4.22 -25.51
N ASN A 123 15.55 -4.53 -25.86
CA ASN A 123 16.06 -4.38 -27.24
C ASN A 123 15.55 -5.48 -28.19
N ASN A 124 14.79 -6.45 -27.68
CA ASN A 124 14.24 -7.56 -28.47
C ASN A 124 12.78 -7.31 -28.82
N SER A 125 12.53 -6.86 -30.05
CA SER A 125 11.20 -6.72 -30.63
C SER A 125 10.46 -8.07 -30.61
N GLY A 126 9.42 -8.20 -29.78
CA GLY A 126 8.60 -9.42 -29.64
C GLY A 126 8.92 -10.30 -28.41
N ALA A 127 9.85 -9.89 -27.55
CA ALA A 127 10.14 -10.58 -26.28
C ALA A 127 9.26 -10.07 -25.13
N ALA A 128 9.19 -10.86 -24.05
CA ALA A 128 8.51 -10.51 -22.81
C ALA A 128 8.89 -9.10 -22.32
N SER A 129 7.91 -8.34 -21.81
CA SER A 129 8.15 -7.06 -21.15
C SER A 129 8.95 -7.30 -19.86
N LEU A 130 9.92 -6.44 -19.59
CA LEU A 130 10.66 -6.44 -18.33
C LEU A 130 10.01 -5.42 -17.41
N VAL A 131 9.59 -5.84 -16.22
CA VAL A 131 8.91 -4.99 -15.25
C VAL A 131 9.75 -4.91 -13.98
N ASP A 132 10.15 -3.69 -13.61
CA ASP A 132 10.76 -3.38 -12.32
C ASP A 132 9.73 -3.52 -11.19
N LEU A 133 10.12 -4.20 -10.13
CA LEU A 133 9.31 -4.38 -8.94
C LEU A 133 9.91 -3.69 -7.71
N ASP A 134 11.13 -3.16 -7.75
CA ASP A 134 11.84 -2.67 -6.56
C ASP A 134 11.19 -1.43 -5.93
N TRP A 135 10.49 -0.62 -6.74
CA TRP A 135 9.76 0.57 -6.30
C TRP A 135 8.70 0.29 -5.23
N ARG A 136 8.22 -0.94 -5.12
CA ARG A 136 7.12 -1.34 -4.23
C ARG A 136 7.42 -1.11 -2.75
N GLY A 137 8.69 -1.12 -2.35
CA GLY A 137 9.10 -0.91 -0.97
C GLY A 137 10.12 0.19 -0.85
N PHE A 138 9.71 1.36 -0.35
CA PHE A 138 10.54 2.54 -0.17
C PHE A 138 10.26 3.20 1.18
N SER A 139 11.14 4.10 1.61
CA SER A 139 10.90 4.93 2.78
C SER A 139 11.18 6.40 2.50
N THR A 140 10.63 7.29 3.32
CA THR A 140 11.00 8.70 3.33
C THR A 140 11.28 9.13 4.76
N SER A 141 12.49 9.62 5.02
CA SER A 141 12.91 10.08 6.36
C SER A 141 12.80 11.59 6.55
N ARG A 142 12.20 12.32 5.61
CA ARG A 142 12.01 13.78 5.66
C ARG A 142 10.55 14.16 5.91
N PRO A 143 10.27 15.33 6.51
CA PRO A 143 8.92 15.83 6.62
C PRO A 143 8.29 16.04 5.23
N LEU A 144 7.17 15.39 4.96
CA LEU A 144 6.37 15.63 3.75
C LEU A 144 5.35 16.72 4.03
N GLN A 145 5.66 17.96 3.63
CA GLN A 145 4.90 19.16 4.01
C GLN A 145 3.80 19.47 2.98
N LEU A 146 2.61 19.78 3.48
CA LEU A 146 1.47 20.29 2.71
C LEU A 146 0.93 21.56 3.36
N GLN A 147 0.43 22.49 2.55
CA GLN A 147 -0.34 23.64 3.03
C GLN A 147 -1.82 23.39 2.78
N VAL A 148 -2.54 22.99 3.81
CA VAL A 148 -3.94 22.57 3.72
C VAL A 148 -4.86 23.73 4.08
N PRO A 149 -5.90 24.03 3.26
CA PRO A 149 -6.86 25.08 3.57
C PRO A 149 -7.50 24.89 4.95
N ASN A 150 -7.60 25.96 5.73
CA ASN A 150 -8.16 25.98 7.10
C ASN A 150 -7.41 25.13 8.16
N VAL A 151 -6.27 24.55 7.80
CA VAL A 151 -5.41 23.78 8.71
C VAL A 151 -4.03 24.43 8.81
N GLY A 152 -3.49 24.93 7.69
CA GLY A 152 -2.15 25.50 7.60
C GLY A 152 -1.11 24.49 7.14
N ASN A 153 0.14 24.73 7.51
CA ASN A 153 1.26 23.85 7.16
C ASN A 153 1.23 22.60 8.04
N ILE A 154 1.28 21.43 7.41
CA ILE A 154 1.22 20.15 8.08
C ILE A 154 2.18 19.17 7.43
N SER A 155 2.94 18.44 8.25
CA SER A 155 3.66 17.27 7.78
C SER A 155 2.78 16.02 7.92
N ILE A 156 2.68 15.24 6.85
CA ILE A 156 1.93 13.97 6.83
C ILE A 156 2.78 12.74 7.10
N ASN A 157 4.09 12.91 7.26
CA ASN A 157 5.02 11.79 7.36
C ASN A 157 5.39 11.42 8.81
N TYR A 158 4.90 12.16 9.81
CA TYR A 158 5.19 11.85 11.20
C TYR A 158 3.90 11.86 12.03
N PRO A 159 3.78 10.98 13.05
CA PRO A 159 2.57 10.84 13.85
C PRO A 159 2.46 11.94 14.92
N SER A 160 2.68 13.21 14.55
CA SER A 160 2.64 14.36 15.47
C SER A 160 1.66 15.45 15.08
N SER A 161 1.27 15.54 13.82
CA SER A 161 0.60 16.74 13.27
C SER A 161 -0.69 17.17 13.98
N LEU A 162 -1.59 16.23 14.31
CA LEU A 162 -2.82 16.58 15.03
C LEU A 162 -2.53 17.06 16.47
N LEU A 163 -1.51 16.49 17.13
CA LEU A 163 -1.03 17.00 18.42
C LEU A 163 -0.42 18.38 18.26
N GLU A 164 0.35 18.65 17.20
CA GLU A 164 0.93 19.97 16.96
C GLU A 164 -0.14 21.05 16.79
N ILE A 165 -1.25 20.71 16.13
CA ILE A 165 -2.39 21.63 15.93
C ILE A 165 -3.18 21.85 17.22
N LYS A 166 -3.51 20.78 17.95
CA LYS A 166 -4.46 20.85 19.09
C LYS A 166 -3.78 21.02 20.45
N PHE A 167 -2.58 20.49 20.60
CA PHE A 167 -1.82 20.43 21.86
C PHE A 167 -0.32 20.68 21.62
N PRO A 168 0.09 21.83 21.08
CA PRO A 168 1.47 22.09 20.63
C PRO A 168 2.54 21.88 21.72
N GLU A 169 2.22 22.24 22.97
CA GLU A 169 3.13 22.02 24.12
C GLU A 169 3.38 20.54 24.40
N ILE A 170 2.37 19.69 24.20
CA ILE A 170 2.46 18.24 24.39
C ILE A 170 3.24 17.63 23.22
N ALA A 171 2.94 18.06 22.00
CA ALA A 171 3.69 17.64 20.81
C ALA A 171 5.18 17.94 20.98
N GLN A 172 5.55 19.13 21.47
CA GLN A 172 6.94 19.51 21.71
C GLN A 172 7.65 18.59 22.71
N GLN A 173 6.97 18.18 23.78
CA GLN A 173 7.53 17.25 24.78
C GLN A 173 7.69 15.82 24.24
N LEU A 174 6.89 15.45 23.24
CA LEU A 174 6.93 14.15 22.57
C LEU A 174 7.94 14.07 21.43
N LYS A 175 8.43 15.21 20.91
CA LYS A 175 9.37 15.26 19.77
C LYS A 175 10.66 14.46 19.95
N SER A 176 11.11 14.24 21.19
CA SER A 176 12.34 13.46 21.46
C SER A 176 12.11 11.95 21.36
N SER A 177 10.87 11.49 21.52
CA SER A 177 10.49 10.07 21.47
C SER A 177 10.72 9.48 20.08
N GLN A 178 11.34 8.30 20.02
CA GLN A 178 11.57 7.61 18.76
C GLN A 178 10.25 7.24 18.06
N ILE A 179 9.19 6.96 18.81
CA ILE A 179 7.85 6.68 18.25
C ILE A 179 7.33 7.86 17.41
N PHE A 180 7.60 9.10 17.83
CA PHE A 180 7.17 10.30 17.12
C PHE A 180 8.16 10.77 16.04
N LYS A 181 9.32 10.12 15.95
CA LYS A 181 10.34 10.32 14.90
C LYS A 181 10.30 9.23 13.82
N ASP A 182 9.53 8.17 14.05
CA ASP A 182 9.40 7.09 13.08
C ASP A 182 8.42 7.50 11.97
N PRO A 183 8.86 7.50 10.69
CA PRO A 183 8.03 7.98 9.60
C PRO A 183 6.81 7.08 9.33
N LEU A 184 5.74 7.71 8.84
CA LEU A 184 4.54 7.03 8.38
C LEU A 184 4.75 6.42 6.97
N PHE A 185 5.47 7.11 6.09
CA PHE A 185 5.88 6.62 4.77
C PHE A 185 7.12 5.75 4.91
N ASN A 186 6.94 4.58 5.51
CA ASN A 186 7.92 3.52 5.52
C ASN A 186 7.25 2.23 5.00
N PHE A 187 7.41 1.98 3.70
CA PHE A 187 6.87 0.83 2.99
C PHE A 187 7.93 -0.25 2.76
N GLU A 188 9.07 -0.23 3.46
CA GLU A 188 10.14 -1.20 3.26
C GLU A 188 9.68 -2.66 3.43
N ASP A 189 8.73 -2.91 4.34
CA ASP A 189 8.16 -4.25 4.53
C ASP A 189 7.42 -4.77 3.27
N ILE A 190 6.89 -3.88 2.42
CA ILE A 190 6.32 -4.23 1.11
C ILE A 190 7.43 -4.62 0.11
N GLY A 191 8.66 -4.14 0.32
CA GLY A 191 9.85 -4.56 -0.41
C GLY A 191 10.33 -5.96 -0.08
N THR A 192 9.59 -6.74 0.72
CA THR A 192 9.87 -8.16 0.96
C THR A 192 10.10 -8.89 -0.37
N PRO A 193 11.13 -9.76 -0.48
CA PRO A 193 11.43 -10.47 -1.72
C PRO A 193 10.23 -11.23 -2.29
N MET A 194 10.09 -11.24 -3.61
CA MET A 194 8.93 -11.79 -4.32
C MET A 194 8.79 -13.31 -4.16
N ASP A 195 9.87 -14.02 -3.81
CA ASP A 195 9.82 -15.46 -3.47
C ASP A 195 9.03 -15.77 -2.18
N ARG A 196 8.80 -14.74 -1.34
CA ARG A 196 7.92 -14.79 -0.16
C ARG A 196 6.50 -14.32 -0.45
N TRP A 197 6.23 -13.75 -1.60
CA TRP A 197 4.87 -13.40 -1.99
C TRP A 197 4.15 -14.64 -2.53
N HIS A 198 2.88 -14.80 -2.18
CA HIS A 198 2.06 -15.84 -2.77
C HIS A 198 1.71 -15.48 -4.22
N PHE A 199 1.86 -16.43 -5.14
CA PHE A 199 1.62 -16.24 -6.57
C PHE A 199 0.39 -17.04 -7.02
N LEU A 200 -0.49 -16.37 -7.74
CA LEU A 200 -1.63 -16.95 -8.44
C LEU A 200 -1.63 -16.50 -9.89
N PHE A 201 -1.90 -17.44 -10.80
CA PHE A 201 -2.12 -17.13 -12.21
C PHE A 201 -3.59 -17.33 -12.58
N ASP A 202 -4.22 -16.27 -13.06
CA ASP A 202 -5.58 -16.23 -13.57
C ASP A 202 -5.58 -16.20 -15.11
N PRO A 203 -5.75 -17.36 -15.77
CA PRO A 203 -5.73 -17.46 -17.23
C PRO A 203 -7.00 -16.93 -17.91
N THR A 204 -8.03 -16.56 -17.14
CA THR A 204 -9.33 -16.12 -17.68
C THR A 204 -9.67 -14.67 -17.32
N GLY A 205 -8.90 -14.03 -16.43
CA GLY A 205 -9.15 -12.67 -15.92
C GLY A 205 -10.41 -12.57 -15.03
N SER A 206 -11.07 -13.69 -14.75
CA SER A 206 -12.35 -13.75 -14.04
C SER A 206 -12.20 -13.64 -12.52
N GLN A 207 -11.05 -14.04 -11.96
CA GLN A 207 -10.75 -13.90 -10.53
C GLN A 207 -10.28 -12.48 -10.22
N ALA A 208 -9.51 -11.86 -11.12
CA ALA A 208 -9.11 -10.46 -11.01
C ALA A 208 -10.30 -9.47 -11.02
N SER A 209 -11.41 -9.85 -11.66
CA SER A 209 -12.67 -9.08 -11.69
C SER A 209 -13.62 -9.38 -10.52
N THR A 210 -13.54 -10.57 -9.91
CA THR A 210 -14.45 -11.00 -8.82
C THR A 210 -13.93 -10.61 -7.42
N ALA A 211 -12.62 -10.41 -7.23
CA ALA A 211 -12.01 -10.11 -5.94
C ALA A 211 -12.17 -8.64 -5.46
N GLY A 212 -13.04 -7.84 -6.09
CA GLY A 212 -13.21 -6.42 -5.74
C GLY A 212 -12.00 -5.53 -6.07
N SER A 213 -11.00 -6.08 -6.76
CA SER A 213 -9.72 -5.43 -7.09
C SER A 213 -9.77 -4.44 -8.26
N GLY A 214 -10.95 -4.20 -8.85
CA GLY A 214 -11.11 -3.21 -9.91
C GLY A 214 -10.38 -3.55 -11.22
N TYR A 215 -10.06 -4.82 -11.47
CA TYR A 215 -9.49 -5.23 -12.76
C TYR A 215 -10.53 -5.03 -13.87
N GLN A 216 -10.46 -3.88 -14.53
CA GLN A 216 -10.95 -3.69 -15.89
C GLN A 216 -9.81 -4.16 -16.80
N GLU A 217 -10.13 -4.84 -17.90
CA GLU A 217 -9.15 -5.28 -18.91
C GLU A 217 -8.27 -4.09 -19.35
N LEU A 218 -7.11 -3.93 -18.70
CA LEU A 218 -6.20 -2.79 -18.88
C LEU A 218 -5.12 -3.21 -19.87
N GLY A 219 -5.22 -2.71 -21.10
CA GLY A 219 -4.31 -3.07 -22.20
C GLY A 219 -4.67 -4.38 -22.92
N GLY A 220 -5.92 -4.85 -22.85
CA GLY A 220 -6.38 -6.01 -23.64
C GLY A 220 -5.83 -7.38 -23.18
N ALA A 221 -5.14 -7.43 -22.04
CA ALA A 221 -4.63 -8.68 -21.47
C ALA A 221 -5.76 -9.48 -20.82
N ARG A 222 -6.01 -10.69 -21.32
CA ARG A 222 -7.01 -11.63 -20.78
C ARG A 222 -6.49 -12.48 -19.62
N VAL A 223 -5.18 -12.46 -19.39
CA VAL A 223 -4.49 -13.25 -18.36
C VAL A 223 -3.85 -12.33 -17.34
N VAL A 224 -3.84 -12.72 -16.08
CA VAL A 224 -3.36 -11.90 -14.97
C VAL A 224 -2.48 -12.71 -14.03
N SER A 225 -1.36 -12.13 -13.64
CA SER A 225 -0.51 -12.61 -12.56
C SER A 225 -0.79 -11.83 -11.29
N ILE A 226 -1.09 -12.53 -10.20
CA ILE A 226 -1.44 -11.93 -8.91
C ILE A 226 -0.39 -12.35 -7.88
N PHE A 227 0.27 -11.37 -7.29
CA PHE A 227 1.16 -11.54 -6.15
C PHE A 227 0.48 -10.98 -4.91
N SER A 228 0.49 -11.71 -3.80
CA SER A 228 -0.09 -11.27 -2.53
C SER A 228 0.89 -11.46 -1.35
N LEU A 229 0.84 -10.56 -0.39
CA LEU A 229 1.65 -10.54 0.83
C LEU A 229 0.74 -10.31 2.04
N GLY A 230 0.99 -11.02 3.14
CA GLY A 230 0.29 -10.84 4.41
C GLY A 230 -0.74 -11.94 4.70
N GLU A 231 -0.73 -13.01 3.91
CA GLU A 231 -1.44 -14.24 4.25
C GLU A 231 -0.48 -15.08 5.09
N SER A 232 -0.69 -15.11 6.42
CA SER A 232 0.11 -15.98 7.29
C SER A 232 0.09 -17.41 6.73
N SER A 233 1.23 -17.86 6.23
CA SER A 233 1.39 -19.16 5.58
C SER A 233 2.69 -19.81 6.04
N PHE A 234 2.80 -21.13 5.85
CA PHE A 234 4.00 -21.88 6.22
C PHE A 234 5.26 -21.38 5.50
N ARG A 235 5.10 -20.68 4.36
CA ARG A 235 6.17 -20.05 3.57
C ARG A 235 6.44 -18.60 3.98
N GLU A 236 5.39 -17.84 4.32
CA GLU A 236 5.50 -16.44 4.73
C GLU A 236 6.01 -16.26 6.16
N GLY A 237 5.77 -17.25 7.03
CA GLY A 237 5.95 -17.11 8.48
C GLY A 237 4.75 -16.39 9.13
N VAL A 238 4.76 -16.29 10.46
CA VAL A 238 3.74 -15.50 11.17
C VAL A 238 4.06 -14.02 10.98
N MET A 239 3.15 -13.28 10.36
CA MET A 239 3.26 -11.83 10.28
C MET A 239 2.64 -11.24 11.56
N GLU A 240 3.47 -10.84 12.51
CA GLU A 240 3.04 -10.29 13.79
C GLU A 240 3.00 -8.75 13.78
N ALA A 241 2.24 -8.18 14.72
CA ALA A 241 2.23 -6.74 14.90
C ALA A 241 3.61 -6.25 15.39
N LYS A 242 4.14 -5.26 14.69
CA LYS A 242 5.20 -4.32 15.10
C LYS A 242 4.83 -3.62 16.41
N GLU A 243 5.39 -3.90 17.58
CA GLU A 243 5.12 -3.08 18.79
C GLU A 243 6.36 -2.33 19.29
N SER A 244 6.18 -1.06 19.63
CA SER A 244 7.24 -0.20 20.16
C SER A 244 6.75 0.50 21.43
N ASN A 245 7.60 0.51 22.46
CA ASN A 245 7.31 1.18 23.72
C ASN A 245 8.35 2.27 24.01
N ALA A 246 7.90 3.40 24.54
CA ALA A 246 8.75 4.47 25.02
C ALA A 246 8.18 5.07 26.30
N LYS A 247 8.99 5.88 26.98
CA LYS A 247 8.56 6.68 28.14
C LYS A 247 8.86 8.14 27.89
N ALA A 248 7.97 9.01 28.37
CA ALA A 248 8.17 10.45 28.37
C ALA A 248 7.62 11.03 29.66
N VAL A 249 8.14 12.20 30.06
CA VAL A 249 7.55 13.01 31.11
C VAL A 249 6.82 14.16 30.43
N ILE A 250 5.51 14.25 30.62
CA ILE A 250 4.67 15.29 30.02
C ILE A 250 4.03 16.10 31.14
N ASN A 251 4.34 17.40 31.21
CA ASN A 251 3.88 18.29 32.27
C ASN A 251 4.12 17.70 33.68
N GLY A 252 5.29 17.07 33.90
CA GLY A 252 5.65 16.43 35.16
C GLY A 252 4.95 15.10 35.45
N THR A 253 4.14 14.57 34.52
CA THR A 253 3.51 13.25 34.63
C THR A 253 4.29 12.22 33.82
N ASP A 254 4.60 11.07 34.41
CA ASP A 254 5.16 9.94 33.69
C ASP A 254 4.13 9.35 32.72
N VAL A 255 4.51 9.21 31.46
CA VAL A 255 3.68 8.70 30.38
C VAL A 255 4.36 7.51 29.72
N ASN A 256 3.66 6.38 29.69
CA ASN A 256 4.05 5.24 28.88
C ASN A 256 3.45 5.40 27.48
N ILE A 257 4.30 5.33 26.46
CA ILE A 257 3.92 5.48 25.05
C ILE A 257 3.99 4.09 24.44
N HIS A 258 2.87 3.63 23.92
CA HIS A 258 2.77 2.37 23.19
C HIS A 258 2.40 2.66 21.74
N SER A 259 3.14 2.10 20.78
CA SER A 259 2.84 2.20 19.36
C SER A 259 2.69 0.81 18.77
N SER A 260 1.58 0.58 18.07
CA SER A 260 1.30 -0.68 17.39
C SER A 260 1.23 -0.49 15.89
N HIS A 261 1.90 -1.38 15.18
CA HIS A 261 1.97 -1.48 13.74
C HIS A 261 1.39 -2.85 13.42
N PRO A 262 0.16 -2.92 12.92
CA PRO A 262 -0.33 -4.21 12.48
C PRO A 262 0.54 -4.77 11.33
N PRO A 263 0.44 -6.06 10.98
CA PRO A 263 1.24 -6.66 9.92
C PRO A 263 1.20 -5.87 8.58
N PRO A 264 2.22 -5.95 7.72
CA PRO A 264 2.13 -5.42 6.36
C PRO A 264 1.18 -6.28 5.50
N SER A 265 0.57 -5.68 4.48
CA SER A 265 -0.17 -6.42 3.44
C SER A 265 0.05 -5.83 2.06
N GLY A 266 0.11 -6.66 1.04
CA GLY A 266 0.37 -6.20 -0.33
C GLY A 266 -0.37 -7.03 -1.36
N GLN A 267 -0.75 -6.40 -2.47
CA GLN A 267 -1.18 -7.09 -3.67
C GLN A 267 -0.65 -6.36 -4.91
N ILE A 268 -0.08 -7.12 -5.85
CA ILE A 268 0.30 -6.63 -7.18
C ILE A 268 -0.38 -7.51 -8.21
N GLN A 269 -1.10 -6.88 -9.13
CA GLN A 269 -1.65 -7.53 -10.31
C GLN A 269 -0.90 -7.05 -11.53
N ILE A 270 -0.44 -7.97 -12.38
CA ILE A 270 0.29 -7.66 -13.61
C ILE A 270 -0.50 -8.27 -14.77
N GLY A 271 -0.88 -7.45 -15.75
CA GLY A 271 -1.46 -7.93 -17.00
C GLY A 271 -0.44 -8.78 -17.76
N GLY A 272 -0.76 -10.06 -18.00
CA GLY A 272 0.16 -11.05 -18.54
C GLY A 272 0.56 -12.16 -17.55
N PHE A 273 1.27 -13.16 -18.05
CA PHE A 273 1.98 -14.13 -17.22
C PHE A 273 3.34 -13.57 -16.82
N ALA A 274 3.57 -13.40 -15.52
CA ALA A 274 4.77 -12.84 -14.94
C ALA A 274 5.61 -13.93 -14.26
N SER A 275 6.86 -14.04 -14.66
CA SER A 275 7.88 -14.84 -13.97
C SER A 275 8.89 -13.90 -13.32
N VAL A 276 9.02 -13.96 -11.99
CA VAL A 276 9.98 -13.11 -11.27
C VAL A 276 11.37 -13.74 -11.29
N SER A 277 12.38 -12.90 -11.49
CA SER A 277 13.78 -13.25 -11.33
C SER A 277 14.52 -12.14 -10.59
N LYS A 278 15.68 -12.50 -10.03
CA LYS A 278 16.63 -11.54 -9.44
C LYS A 278 17.73 -11.26 -10.45
N SER A 279 17.97 -9.98 -10.73
CA SER A 279 19.09 -9.49 -11.53
C SER A 279 19.99 -8.65 -10.62
N GLY A 280 21.06 -9.24 -10.10
CA GLY A 280 21.83 -8.62 -9.02
C GLY A 280 20.99 -8.49 -7.75
N ASN A 281 20.83 -7.26 -7.26
CA ASN A 281 19.99 -6.95 -6.09
C ASN A 281 18.55 -6.54 -6.47
N SER A 282 18.24 -6.44 -7.77
CA SER A 282 16.95 -5.99 -8.26
C SER A 282 16.01 -7.15 -8.60
N GLU A 283 14.73 -6.96 -8.32
CA GLU A 283 13.67 -7.91 -8.70
C GLU A 283 12.92 -7.43 -9.93
N ILE A 284 12.96 -8.27 -10.97
CA ILE A 284 12.36 -7.98 -12.28
C ILE A 284 11.37 -9.10 -12.60
N ALA A 285 10.19 -8.73 -13.08
CA ALA A 285 9.26 -9.66 -13.69
C ALA A 285 9.43 -9.68 -15.21
N TYR A 286 9.56 -10.88 -15.76
CA TYR A 286 9.44 -11.16 -17.19
C TYR A 286 7.97 -11.43 -17.48
N VAL A 287 7.33 -10.54 -18.25
CA VAL A 287 5.90 -10.58 -18.51
C VAL A 287 5.62 -10.94 -19.96
N SER A 288 4.85 -12.00 -20.16
CA SER A 288 4.47 -12.52 -21.48
C SER A 288 2.95 -12.57 -21.61
N GLU A 289 2.45 -12.52 -22.84
CA GLU A 289 1.00 -12.62 -23.10
C GLU A 289 0.43 -14.01 -22.78
N ASN A 290 1.26 -15.06 -22.85
CA ASN A 290 0.86 -16.44 -22.65
C ASN A 290 1.76 -17.10 -21.61
N ALA A 291 1.15 -17.85 -20.69
CA ALA A 291 1.93 -18.65 -19.75
C ALA A 291 2.56 -19.88 -20.44
N PRO A 292 3.73 -20.36 -19.98
CA PRO A 292 4.31 -21.61 -20.44
C PRO A 292 3.37 -22.80 -20.26
N GLU A 293 3.51 -23.83 -21.11
CA GLU A 293 2.78 -25.08 -20.95
C GLU A 293 3.04 -25.71 -19.57
N GLY A 294 1.98 -26.22 -18.93
CA GLY A 294 2.07 -26.83 -17.60
C GLY A 294 2.02 -25.86 -16.42
N THR A 295 1.87 -24.55 -16.66
CA THR A 295 1.67 -23.56 -15.59
C THR A 295 0.42 -23.89 -14.76
N ALA A 296 0.59 -24.03 -13.46
CA ALA A 296 -0.53 -24.23 -12.53
C ALA A 296 -1.40 -22.97 -12.46
N THR A 297 -2.71 -23.14 -12.66
CA THR A 297 -3.69 -22.06 -12.64
C THR A 297 -4.44 -22.00 -11.31
N ALA A 298 -5.03 -20.85 -11.00
CA ALA A 298 -5.89 -20.65 -9.84
C ALA A 298 -7.15 -21.56 -9.80
N THR A 299 -7.40 -22.34 -10.86
CA THR A 299 -8.53 -23.28 -10.97
C THR A 299 -8.17 -24.73 -10.58
N GLY A 300 -7.02 -24.96 -9.93
CA GLY A 300 -6.66 -26.28 -9.41
C GLY A 300 -5.84 -27.15 -10.36
N GLY A 301 -4.98 -26.53 -11.18
CA GLY A 301 -3.99 -27.25 -11.99
C GLY A 301 -4.51 -27.81 -13.32
N PHE A 302 -5.69 -27.41 -13.78
CA PHE A 302 -6.12 -27.74 -15.14
C PHE A 302 -5.24 -27.00 -16.15
N PRO A 303 -4.61 -27.70 -17.12
CA PRO A 303 -3.84 -27.05 -18.17
C PRO A 303 -4.67 -25.99 -18.90
N ILE A 304 -4.05 -24.88 -19.27
CA ILE A 304 -4.70 -23.75 -19.96
C ILE A 304 -5.44 -24.21 -21.23
N GLN A 305 -4.90 -25.20 -21.94
CA GLN A 305 -5.54 -25.83 -23.10
C GLN A 305 -6.91 -26.45 -22.77
N VAL A 306 -7.05 -27.06 -21.58
CA VAL A 306 -8.32 -27.65 -21.12
C VAL A 306 -9.32 -26.55 -20.77
N LEU A 307 -8.87 -25.48 -20.11
CA LEU A 307 -9.71 -24.31 -19.81
C LEU A 307 -10.16 -23.57 -21.07
N GLY A 308 -9.25 -23.38 -22.04
CA GLY A 308 -9.57 -22.79 -23.34
C GLY A 308 -10.57 -23.64 -24.14
N THR A 309 -10.44 -24.96 -24.09
CA THR A 309 -11.39 -25.89 -24.74
C THR A 309 -12.76 -25.83 -24.07
N LEU A 310 -12.83 -25.82 -22.73
CA LEU A 310 -14.09 -25.65 -21.98
C LEU A 310 -14.75 -24.28 -22.24
N GLY A 311 -13.96 -23.20 -22.23
CA GLY A 311 -14.43 -21.85 -22.56
C GLY A 311 -14.94 -21.75 -23.99
N GLY A 312 -14.22 -22.32 -24.96
CA GLY A 312 -14.63 -22.40 -26.37
C GLY A 312 -15.92 -23.20 -26.56
N MET A 313 -16.09 -24.32 -25.86
CA MET A 313 -17.33 -25.11 -25.89
C MET A 313 -18.51 -24.35 -25.28
N MET A 314 -18.32 -23.64 -24.17
CA MET A 314 -19.38 -22.82 -23.55
C MET A 314 -19.78 -21.63 -24.43
N ALA A 315 -18.83 -21.00 -25.13
CA ALA A 315 -19.11 -19.95 -26.11
C ALA A 315 -19.89 -20.48 -27.33
N ALA A 316 -19.51 -21.66 -27.83
CA ALA A 316 -20.25 -22.32 -28.92
C ALA A 316 -21.68 -22.69 -28.51
N VAL A 317 -21.89 -23.20 -27.29
CA VAL A 317 -23.22 -23.52 -26.75
C VAL A 317 -24.08 -22.26 -26.62
N SER A 318 -23.53 -21.17 -26.12
CA SER A 318 -24.28 -19.91 -25.96
C SER A 318 -24.67 -19.28 -27.30
N VAL A 319 -23.79 -19.30 -28.31
CA VAL A 319 -24.14 -18.89 -29.69
C VAL A 319 -25.21 -19.81 -30.28
N PHE A 320 -25.12 -21.12 -30.07
CA PHE A 320 -26.09 -22.08 -30.58
C PHE A 320 -27.48 -21.92 -29.93
N VAL A 321 -27.53 -21.66 -28.62
CA VAL A 321 -28.76 -21.36 -27.89
C VAL A 321 -29.39 -20.06 -28.38
N LEU A 322 -28.60 -19.01 -28.58
CA LEU A 322 -29.07 -17.73 -29.10
C LEU A 322 -29.57 -17.82 -30.55
N TRP A 323 -28.95 -18.67 -31.37
CA TRP A 323 -29.41 -18.95 -32.73
C TRP A 323 -30.70 -19.78 -32.73
N LYS A 324 -30.81 -20.78 -31.85
CA LYS A 324 -32.03 -21.61 -31.71
C LYS A 324 -33.20 -20.81 -31.14
N ALA A 325 -32.96 -19.84 -30.25
CA ALA A 325 -33.98 -18.96 -29.69
C ALA A 325 -34.50 -17.90 -30.68
N ARG A 326 -33.88 -17.76 -31.86
CA ARG A 326 -34.31 -16.88 -32.96
C ARG A 326 -35.07 -17.61 -34.07
N LYS A 327 -35.32 -18.91 -33.93
CA LYS A 327 -36.26 -19.70 -34.74
C LYS A 327 -37.48 -20.04 -33.90
#